data_AF-A0A1M6MJC7-F1
#
_entry.id   AF-A0A1M6MJC7-F1
#
_cell.length_a   1.000
_cell.length_b   1.000
_cell.length_c   1.000
_cell.angle_alpha   90.00
_cell.angle_beta   90.00
_cell.angle_gamma   90.00
#
_symmetry.space_group_name_H-M   'P 1'
#
loop_
_entity.id
_entity.type
_entity.pdbx_description
1 polymer ?
#
loop_
_entity_poly.entity_id
_entity_poly.type
_entity_poly.pdbx_seq_one_letter_code
_entity_poly.pdbx_strand_id
1 'polypeptide(L)'
;MPRYDGPGGSGSGDSLYVAPEALARDGRYIHEPADRMDALVEWYESVRRPLGTPWGEGDDFARQMNDVLQPLEENLMLYLRSTAGLLRSTSERTEGTARNYANADEDAENRAQRIGDEVPGGLPGRR
;
A
#
# COMPACT_ATOMS: atom_id res chain seq x y z
N MET A 1 -7.41 50.15 25.98
CA MET A 1 -7.96 48.80 26.24
C MET A 1 -7.63 47.91 25.05
N PRO A 2 -7.29 46.63 25.28
CA PRO A 2 -6.01 46.04 24.84
C PRO A 2 -6.04 45.34 23.47
N ARG A 3 -4.81 45.01 23.03
CA ARG A 3 -4.34 44.65 21.69
C ARG A 3 -4.60 43.19 21.32
N TYR A 4 -4.64 42.96 20.01
CA TYR A 4 -4.53 41.65 19.36
C TYR A 4 -3.07 41.17 19.49
N ASP A 5 -2.84 40.09 20.23
CA ASP A 5 -1.65 39.25 20.18
C ASP A 5 -2.15 37.80 20.01
N GLY A 6 -1.57 37.08 19.05
CA GLY A 6 -2.14 35.89 18.43
C GLY A 6 -2.29 34.63 19.31
N PRO A 7 -2.87 33.54 18.76
CA PRO A 7 -2.98 32.27 19.46
C PRO A 7 -1.62 31.57 19.44
N GLY A 8 -0.71 32.02 20.31
CA GLY A 8 0.52 31.31 20.61
C GLY A 8 0.29 30.42 21.84
N GLY A 9 -0.06 29.15 21.61
CA GLY A 9 -0.01 28.14 22.67
C GLY A 9 -1.10 27.09 22.62
N SER A 10 -0.90 26.06 21.80
CA SER A 10 -1.09 24.66 22.22
C SER A 10 -0.36 23.81 21.20
N GLY A 11 0.83 23.35 21.56
CA GLY A 11 1.54 22.38 20.74
C GLY A 11 0.64 21.17 20.55
N SER A 12 0.19 20.94 19.32
CA SER A 12 -0.37 19.66 18.91
C SER A 12 0.79 18.67 18.85
N GLY A 13 1.21 18.21 20.01
CA GLY A 13 1.90 16.93 20.16
C GLY A 13 0.92 15.79 19.91
N ASP A 14 0.24 15.81 18.75
CA ASP A 14 -0.38 14.63 18.21
C ASP A 14 0.79 13.74 17.76
N SER A 15 1.30 12.93 18.68
CA SER A 15 2.16 11.82 18.32
C SER A 15 1.38 10.99 17.32
N LEU A 16 1.79 11.05 16.05
CA LEU A 16 1.22 10.22 15.00
C LEU A 16 1.56 8.76 15.35
N TYR A 17 0.71 8.12 16.12
CA TYR A 17 0.88 6.72 16.50
C TYR A 17 0.61 5.89 15.25
N VAL A 18 1.69 5.48 14.61
CA VAL A 18 1.67 4.53 13.51
C VAL A 18 2.06 3.18 14.09
N ALA A 19 1.19 2.18 13.98
CA ALA A 19 1.51 0.80 14.37
C ALA A 19 2.19 0.10 13.17
N PRO A 20 3.53 -0.08 13.19
CA PRO A 20 4.26 -0.62 12.05
C PRO A 20 3.80 -2.03 11.68
N GLU A 21 3.42 -2.84 12.67
CA GLU A 21 2.91 -4.20 12.48
C GLU A 21 1.56 -4.21 11.76
N ALA A 22 0.69 -3.24 12.06
CA ALA A 22 -0.59 -3.10 11.39
C ALA A 22 -0.40 -2.69 9.93
N LEU A 23 0.49 -1.75 9.65
CA LEU A 23 0.84 -1.37 8.28
C LEU A 23 1.48 -2.53 7.51
N ALA A 24 2.42 -3.26 8.11
CA ALA A 24 3.04 -4.42 7.47
C ALA A 24 2.02 -5.53 7.15
N ARG A 25 1.07 -5.76 8.06
CA ARG A 25 -0.03 -6.70 7.85
C ARG A 25 -0.94 -6.25 6.71
N ASP A 26 -1.34 -4.99 6.70
CA ASP A 26 -2.24 -4.44 5.71
C ASP A 26 -1.56 -4.36 4.32
N GLY A 27 -0.26 -4.08 4.27
CA GLY A 27 0.56 -4.17 3.07
C GLY A 27 0.55 -5.56 2.43
N ARG A 28 0.67 -6.63 3.23
CA ARG A 28 0.55 -8.02 2.75
C ARG A 28 -0.84 -8.37 2.23
N TYR A 29 -1.89 -7.91 2.91
CA TYR A 29 -3.27 -8.11 2.45
C TYR A 29 -3.57 -7.42 1.11
N ILE A 30 -2.87 -6.34 0.79
CA ILE A 30 -3.00 -5.63 -0.50
C ILE A 30 -2.18 -6.31 -1.60
N HIS A 31 -1.13 -7.05 -1.24
CA HIS A 31 -0.27 -7.77 -2.19
C HIS A 31 -0.99 -8.97 -2.84
N GLU A 32 -1.75 -9.73 -2.06
CA GLU A 32 -2.44 -10.93 -2.54
C GLU A 32 -3.44 -10.64 -3.69
N PRO A 33 -4.29 -9.59 -3.63
CA PRO A 33 -5.12 -9.19 -4.76
C PRO A 33 -4.33 -8.82 -6.02
N ALA A 34 -3.17 -8.18 -5.89
CA ALA A 34 -2.33 -7.81 -7.03
C ALA A 34 -1.79 -9.05 -7.74
N ASP A 35 -1.27 -10.03 -6.98
CA ASP A 35 -0.75 -11.28 -7.54
C ASP A 35 -1.85 -12.09 -8.22
N ARG A 36 -3.06 -12.09 -7.66
CA ARG A 36 -4.20 -12.77 -8.26
C ARG A 36 -4.64 -12.13 -9.57
N MET A 37 -4.59 -10.80 -9.67
CA MET A 37 -4.87 -10.08 -10.92
C MET A 37 -3.81 -10.38 -11.97
N ASP A 38 -2.52 -10.41 -11.60
CA ASP A 38 -1.44 -10.75 -12.53
C ASP A 38 -1.55 -12.20 -13.02
N ALA A 39 -1.86 -13.15 -12.14
CA ALA A 39 -2.08 -14.55 -12.52
C ALA A 39 -3.27 -14.68 -13.50
N LEU A 40 -4.32 -13.89 -13.33
CA LEU A 40 -5.46 -13.88 -14.26
C LEU A 40 -5.08 -13.26 -15.61
N VAL A 41 -4.27 -12.20 -15.61
CA VAL A 41 -3.73 -11.60 -16.84
C VAL A 41 -2.83 -12.57 -17.58
N GLU A 42 -1.95 -13.28 -16.88
CA GLU A 42 -1.04 -14.27 -17.44
C GLU A 42 -1.81 -15.47 -18.03
N TRP A 43 -2.77 -16.02 -17.28
CA TRP A 43 -3.65 -17.07 -17.79
C TRP A 43 -4.42 -16.60 -19.02
N TYR A 44 -4.93 -15.37 -18.99
CA TYR A 44 -5.67 -14.83 -20.11
C TYR A 44 -4.80 -14.75 -21.38
N GLU A 45 -3.60 -14.18 -21.29
CA GLU A 45 -2.70 -14.01 -22.44
C GLU A 45 -2.15 -15.35 -22.96
N SER A 46 -1.86 -16.30 -22.07
CA SER A 46 -1.25 -17.58 -22.43
C SER A 46 -2.27 -18.64 -22.89
N VAL A 47 -3.48 -18.62 -22.33
CA VAL A 47 -4.49 -19.67 -22.56
C VAL A 47 -5.68 -19.12 -23.32
N ARG A 48 -6.31 -18.04 -22.83
CA ARG A 48 -7.59 -17.58 -23.37
C ARG A 48 -7.46 -16.88 -24.72
N ARG A 49 -6.54 -15.93 -24.84
CA ARG A 49 -6.36 -15.08 -26.03
C ARG A 49 -6.02 -15.89 -27.30
N PRO A 50 -5.14 -16.92 -27.27
CA PRO A 50 -4.82 -17.71 -28.47
C PRO A 50 -5.98 -18.56 -29.00
N LEU A 51 -7.00 -18.83 -28.17
CA LEU A 51 -8.16 -19.62 -28.59
C LEU A 51 -9.10 -18.85 -29.54
N GLY A 52 -8.86 -17.55 -29.76
CA GLY A 52 -9.70 -16.73 -30.63
C GLY A 52 -11.10 -16.52 -30.07
N THR A 53 -12.08 -16.31 -30.94
CA THR A 53 -13.47 -16.04 -30.55
C THR A 53 -14.32 -17.30 -30.65
N PRO A 54 -15.14 -17.64 -29.63
CA PRO A 54 -15.98 -18.84 -29.65
C PRO A 54 -17.22 -18.71 -30.56
N TRP A 55 -17.54 -17.50 -31.04
CA TRP A 55 -18.72 -17.21 -31.86
C TRP A 55 -18.47 -17.22 -33.38
N GLY A 56 -17.29 -17.64 -33.83
CA GLY A 56 -16.98 -17.76 -35.26
C GLY A 56 -16.70 -16.43 -35.97
N GLU A 57 -16.75 -16.45 -37.31
CA GLU A 57 -16.41 -15.32 -38.17
C GLU A 57 -17.44 -15.13 -39.31
N GLY A 58 -17.62 -13.87 -39.73
CA GLY A 58 -18.25 -13.52 -41.01
C GLY A 58 -19.76 -13.34 -41.02
N ASP A 59 -20.49 -13.85 -40.03
CA ASP A 59 -21.94 -13.62 -39.91
C ASP A 59 -22.29 -12.38 -39.07
N ASP A 60 -23.57 -11.98 -39.12
CA ASP A 60 -24.08 -10.80 -38.40
C ASP A 60 -23.92 -10.94 -36.88
N PHE A 61 -24.07 -12.16 -36.37
CA PHE A 61 -23.92 -12.46 -34.95
C PHE A 61 -22.47 -12.27 -34.51
N ALA A 62 -21.51 -12.88 -35.22
CA ALA A 62 -20.09 -12.77 -34.95
C ALA A 62 -19.61 -11.32 -35.00
N ARG A 63 -20.13 -10.52 -35.93
CA ARG A 63 -19.85 -9.07 -35.99
C ARG A 63 -20.36 -8.34 -34.76
N GLN A 64 -21.63 -8.54 -34.38
CA GLN A 64 -22.20 -7.92 -33.18
C GLN A 64 -21.45 -8.33 -31.90
N MET A 65 -21.07 -9.60 -31.80
CA MET A 65 -20.29 -10.09 -30.67
C MET A 65 -18.89 -9.47 -30.62
N ASN A 66 -18.22 -9.31 -31.77
CA ASN A 66 -16.92 -8.63 -31.84
C ASN A 66 -17.02 -7.15 -31.44
N ASP A 67 -18.04 -6.43 -31.94
CA ASP A 67 -18.23 -5.01 -31.66
C ASP A 67 -18.41 -4.72 -30.15
N VAL A 68 -18.94 -5.68 -29.40
CA VAL A 68 -19.18 -5.55 -27.96
C VAL A 68 -18.07 -6.18 -27.13
N LEU A 69 -17.75 -7.45 -27.38
CA LEU A 69 -16.90 -8.23 -26.50
C LEU A 69 -15.42 -7.93 -26.68
N GLN A 70 -14.95 -7.64 -27.89
CA GLN A 70 -13.53 -7.36 -28.09
C GLN A 70 -13.09 -6.07 -27.35
N PRO A 71 -13.79 -4.93 -27.46
CA PRO A 71 -13.46 -3.75 -26.67
C PRO A 71 -13.61 -3.98 -25.16
N LEU A 72 -14.60 -4.79 -24.75
CA LEU A 72 -14.81 -5.09 -23.34
C LEU A 72 -13.65 -5.92 -22.77
N GLU A 73 -13.16 -6.89 -23.53
CA GLU A 73 -12.02 -7.74 -23.18
C GLU A 73 -10.74 -6.92 -23.09
N GLU A 74 -10.47 -6.02 -24.05
CA GLU A 74 -9.35 -5.09 -24.02
C GLU A 74 -9.40 -4.15 -22.79
N ASN A 75 -10.58 -3.58 -22.50
CA ASN A 75 -10.77 -2.69 -21.35
C ASN A 75 -10.63 -3.43 -20.02
N LEU A 76 -11.13 -4.67 -19.92
CA LEU A 76 -10.96 -5.50 -18.73
C LEU A 76 -9.48 -5.78 -18.47
N MET A 77 -8.73 -6.12 -19.51
CA MET A 77 -7.30 -6.39 -19.38
C MET A 77 -6.50 -5.14 -18.99
N LEU A 78 -6.86 -3.98 -19.53
CA LEU A 78 -6.29 -2.70 -19.13
C LEU A 78 -6.60 -2.38 -17.65
N TYR A 79 -7.84 -2.60 -17.22
CA TYR A 79 -8.26 -2.40 -15.84
C TYR A 79 -7.50 -3.31 -14.87
N LEU A 80 -7.37 -4.60 -15.19
CA LEU A 80 -6.66 -5.55 -14.34
C LEU A 80 -5.18 -5.18 -14.17
N ARG A 81 -4.49 -4.85 -15.27
CA ARG A 81 -3.08 -4.46 -15.25
C ARG A 81 -2.83 -3.18 -14.46
N SER A 82 -3.67 -2.17 -14.68
CA SER A 82 -3.55 -0.89 -13.97
C SER A 82 -3.83 -1.05 -12.47
N THR A 83 -4.86 -1.82 -12.12
CA THR A 83 -5.24 -2.06 -10.72
C THR A 83 -4.19 -2.88 -9.99
N ALA A 84 -3.67 -3.96 -10.60
CA ALA A 84 -2.57 -4.75 -10.03
C ALA A 84 -1.34 -3.88 -9.75
N GLY A 85 -0.94 -3.03 -10.70
CA GLY A 85 0.16 -2.09 -10.52
C GLY A 85 -0.06 -1.09 -9.38
N LEU A 86 -1.27 -0.53 -9.26
CA LEU A 86 -1.62 0.39 -8.18
C LEU A 86 -1.60 -0.30 -6.81
N LEU A 87 -2.13 -1.52 -6.72
CA LEU A 87 -2.15 -2.31 -5.49
C LEU A 87 -0.73 -2.66 -5.05
N ARG A 88 0.12 -3.11 -5.97
CA ARG A 88 1.53 -3.40 -5.68
C ARG A 88 2.29 -2.17 -5.20
N SER A 89 2.17 -1.04 -5.90
CA SER A 89 2.82 0.20 -5.48
C SER A 89 2.31 0.68 -4.11
N THR A 90 1.03 0.50 -3.82
CA THR A 90 0.45 0.83 -2.51
C THR A 90 1.02 -0.09 -1.42
N SER A 91 1.07 -1.39 -1.67
CA SER A 91 1.65 -2.39 -0.76
C SER A 91 3.12 -2.07 -0.44
N GLU A 92 3.95 -1.85 -1.47
CA GLU A 92 5.37 -1.51 -1.32
C GLU A 92 5.58 -0.24 -0.50
N ARG A 93 4.78 0.80 -0.72
CA ARG A 93 4.86 2.06 0.05
C ARG A 93 4.44 1.87 1.50
N THR A 94 3.39 1.09 1.74
CA THR A 94 2.92 0.77 3.09
C THR A 94 3.96 -0.03 3.87
N GLU A 95 4.55 -1.05 3.25
CA GLU A 95 5.65 -1.81 3.85
C GLU A 95 6.90 -0.96 4.08
N GLY A 96 7.27 -0.12 3.11
CA GLY A 96 8.39 0.82 3.25
C GLY A 96 8.19 1.79 4.41
N THR A 97 6.97 2.30 4.57
CA THR A 97 6.59 3.15 5.70
C THR A 97 6.72 2.39 7.02
N ALA A 98 6.19 1.17 7.10
CA ALA A 98 6.31 0.33 8.29
C ALA A 98 7.77 0.09 8.70
N ARG A 99 8.65 -0.25 7.74
CA ARG A 99 10.09 -0.45 8.00
C ARG A 99 10.76 0.83 8.50
N ASN A 100 10.42 1.98 7.93
CA ASN A 100 10.99 3.26 8.35
C ASN A 100 10.61 3.62 9.79
N TYR A 101 9.36 3.36 10.19
CA TYR A 101 8.93 3.56 11.58
C TYR A 101 9.63 2.59 12.54
N ALA A 102 9.70 1.30 12.20
CA ALA A 102 10.40 0.32 13.04
C ALA A 102 11.88 0.69 13.26
N ASN A 103 12.59 1.12 12.21
CA ASN A 103 13.98 1.57 12.32
C ASN A 103 14.11 2.85 13.16
N ALA A 104 13.16 3.79 13.03
CA ALA A 104 13.16 5.02 13.80
C ALA A 104 12.92 4.77 15.30
N ASP A 105 12.04 3.81 15.63
CA ASP A 105 11.79 3.40 17.01
C ASP A 105 13.03 2.70 17.61
N GLU A 106 13.67 1.79 16.86
CA GLU A 106 14.93 1.16 17.30
C GLU A 106 16.05 2.19 17.53
N ASP A 107 16.20 3.17 16.63
CA ASP A 107 17.15 4.27 16.78
C ASP A 107 16.83 5.14 18.01
N ALA A 108 15.55 5.39 18.28
CA ALA A 108 15.12 6.15 19.45
C ALA A 108 15.41 5.39 20.75
N GLU A 109 15.13 4.08 20.79
CA GLU A 109 15.46 3.21 21.92
C GLU A 109 16.98 3.16 22.17
N ASN A 110 17.78 2.98 21.12
CA ASN A 110 19.25 2.96 21.21
C ASN A 110 19.84 4.29 21.69
N ARG A 111 19.20 5.43 21.37
CA ARG A 111 19.60 6.74 21.91
C ARG A 111 19.15 6.91 23.35
N ALA A 112 17.94 6.48 23.69
CA ALA A 112 17.42 6.55 25.06
C ALA A 112 18.25 5.69 26.03
N GLN A 113 18.65 4.48 25.62
CA GLN A 113 19.55 3.62 26.39
C GLN A 113 20.92 4.27 26.60
N ARG A 114 21.52 4.85 25.55
CA ARG A 114 22.80 5.58 25.67
C ARG A 114 22.70 6.78 26.61
N ILE A 115 21.61 7.55 26.55
CA ILE A 115 21.38 8.66 27.48
C ILE A 115 21.23 8.13 28.91
N GLY A 116 20.51 7.03 29.11
CA GLY A 116 20.34 6.37 30.42
C GLY A 116 21.66 5.88 31.02
N ASP A 117 22.54 5.32 30.19
CA ASP A 117 23.88 4.86 30.59
C ASP A 117 24.87 6.02 30.81
N GLU A 118 24.68 7.15 30.12
CA GLU A 118 25.49 8.37 30.29
C GLU A 118 25.07 9.23 31.49
N VAL A 119 23.96 8.94 32.20
CA VAL A 119 23.62 9.61 33.46
C VAL A 119 24.51 9.05 34.58
N PRO A 120 25.55 9.77 35.05
CA PRO A 120 26.36 9.34 36.17
C PRO A 120 25.62 9.80 37.43
N GLY A 121 24.73 8.97 37.95
CA GLY A 121 23.98 9.34 39.16
C GLY A 121 22.76 8.49 39.41
N GLY A 122 22.99 7.23 39.82
CA GLY A 122 21.96 6.46 40.51
C GLY A 122 21.43 7.27 41.70
N LEU A 123 20.13 7.56 41.67
CA LEU A 123 19.42 8.11 42.81
C LEU A 123 19.58 7.13 43.99
N PRO A 124 20.09 7.57 45.16
CA PRO A 124 20.20 6.69 46.32
C PRO A 124 18.79 6.34 46.79
N GLY A 125 18.56 5.05 47.03
CA GLY A 125 17.29 4.51 47.50
C GLY A 125 16.73 5.30 48.68
N ARG A 126 15.45 5.68 48.58
CA ARG A 126 14.66 6.09 49.72
C ARG A 126 14.35 4.86 50.57
N ARG A 127 14.76 4.94 51.84
CA ARG A 127 14.29 4.09 52.94
C ARG A 127 12.78 4.18 53.10
#